data_AF-X0VYT9-F1
#
_entry.id   AF-X0VYT9-F1
#
_cell.length_a   1.000
_cell.length_b   1.000
_cell.length_c   1.000
_cell.angle_alpha   90.00
_cell.angle_beta   90.00
_cell.angle_gamma   90.00
#
_symmetry.space_group_name_H-M   'P 1'
#
loop_
_entity.id
_entity.type
_entity.pdbx_description
1 polymer ?
#
loop_
_entity_poly.entity_id
_entity_poly.type
_entity_poly.pdbx_seq_one_letter_code
_entity_poly.pdbx_strand_id
1 'polypeptide(L)'
;IIETGGKSVVYFTFGKSYDNLGYDIKTSHITRECGIKILQFMKEIASIENPDRVDLAVREDTDLAEFIGELGGTSYDTYGWQVKVPDLKIYLEKIKPILENRIHNSDFQGITQDLKISNYRTTIILSFNKGQISTIKMEKRYPKETSCDLKLPGSILFKLILGDRSFKEIKHIMKDAKVKYESCEIVDVLFPKENSYPDTYY
;
A
#
# COMPACT_ATOMS: atom_id res chain seq x y z
N ILE A 1 -12.08 11.50 -21.77
CA ILE A 1 -11.12 12.63 -21.64
C ILE A 1 -11.95 13.90 -21.52
N ILE A 2 -11.66 14.76 -20.53
CA ILE A 2 -12.30 16.07 -20.39
C ILE A 2 -11.33 17.12 -20.91
N GLU A 3 -11.80 17.97 -21.82
CA GLU A 3 -11.01 19.04 -22.42
C GLU A 3 -11.54 20.41 -21.98
N THR A 4 -10.62 21.35 -21.75
CA THR A 4 -10.96 22.77 -21.51
C THR A 4 -10.08 23.62 -22.41
N GLY A 5 -10.67 24.40 -23.30
CA GLY A 5 -9.94 25.21 -24.28
C GLY A 5 -9.06 24.37 -25.23
N GLY A 6 -9.50 23.16 -25.60
CA GLY A 6 -8.78 22.27 -26.51
C GLY A 6 -7.57 21.54 -25.89
N LYS A 7 -7.40 21.59 -24.56
CA LYS A 7 -6.40 20.81 -23.83
C LYS A 7 -7.07 19.76 -22.96
N SER A 8 -6.57 18.53 -23.02
CA SER A 8 -6.92 17.47 -22.07
C SER A 8 -6.48 17.90 -20.67
N VAL A 9 -7.45 18.03 -19.76
CA VAL A 9 -7.24 18.44 -18.37
C VAL A 9 -7.47 17.30 -17.38
N VAL A 10 -8.28 16.30 -17.76
CA VAL A 10 -8.62 15.15 -16.92
C VAL A 10 -8.81 13.91 -17.80
N TYR A 11 -8.34 12.75 -17.33
CA TYR A 11 -8.78 11.46 -17.86
C TYR A 11 -9.60 10.71 -16.82
N PHE A 12 -10.55 9.92 -17.31
CA PHE A 12 -11.21 8.91 -16.51
C PHE A 12 -11.54 7.68 -17.35
N THR A 13 -11.60 6.52 -16.71
CA THR A 13 -12.16 5.29 -17.26
C THR A 13 -13.49 5.00 -16.59
N PHE A 14 -14.42 4.38 -17.29
CA PHE A 14 -15.70 3.96 -16.71
C PHE A 14 -16.20 2.74 -17.45
N GLY A 15 -16.60 1.71 -16.70
CA GLY A 15 -17.14 0.47 -17.26
C GLY A 15 -17.72 -0.40 -16.16
N LYS A 16 -18.45 -1.47 -16.54
CA LYS A 16 -18.94 -2.43 -15.56
C LYS A 16 -17.78 -3.12 -14.84
N SER A 17 -17.96 -3.36 -13.55
CA SER A 17 -17.06 -4.21 -12.77
C SER A 17 -17.07 -5.64 -13.32
N TYR A 18 -16.01 -6.40 -13.01
CA TYR A 18 -15.86 -7.80 -13.45
C TYR A 18 -17.07 -8.69 -13.08
N ASP A 19 -17.65 -8.48 -11.91
CA ASP A 19 -18.81 -9.22 -11.40
C ASP A 19 -20.16 -8.67 -11.89
N ASN A 20 -20.15 -7.57 -12.66
CA ASN A 20 -21.33 -6.82 -13.12
C ASN A 20 -22.24 -6.30 -11.99
N LEU A 21 -21.73 -6.19 -10.75
CA LEU A 21 -22.49 -5.67 -9.60
C LEU A 21 -22.39 -4.15 -9.44
N GLY A 22 -21.44 -3.51 -10.11
CA GLY A 22 -21.24 -2.06 -10.10
C GLY A 22 -20.40 -1.58 -11.27
N TYR A 23 -19.73 -0.44 -11.10
CA TYR A 23 -18.90 0.17 -12.13
C TYR A 23 -17.49 0.48 -11.62
N ASP A 24 -16.47 0.12 -12.41
CA ASP A 24 -15.09 0.49 -12.17
C ASP A 24 -14.81 1.88 -12.74
N ILE A 25 -14.20 2.76 -11.94
CA ILE A 25 -13.67 4.04 -12.39
C ILE A 25 -12.24 4.28 -11.89
N LYS A 26 -11.43 4.83 -12.78
CA LYS A 26 -10.17 5.49 -12.46
C LYS A 26 -10.22 6.92 -12.93
N THR A 27 -9.68 7.85 -12.16
CA THR A 27 -9.53 9.25 -12.55
C THR A 27 -8.07 9.70 -12.37
N SER A 28 -7.65 10.68 -13.15
CA SER A 28 -6.54 11.55 -12.74
C SER A 28 -6.94 12.39 -11.52
N HIS A 29 -6.06 13.28 -11.07
CA HIS A 29 -6.50 14.40 -10.23
C HIS A 29 -7.60 15.20 -10.94
N ILE A 30 -8.62 15.60 -10.19
CA ILE A 30 -9.80 16.30 -10.71
C ILE A 30 -10.20 17.46 -9.82
N THR A 31 -10.76 18.51 -10.44
CA THR A 31 -11.43 19.57 -9.70
C THR A 31 -12.86 19.14 -9.34
N ARG A 32 -13.48 19.84 -8.38
CA ARG A 32 -14.89 19.63 -8.02
C ARG A 32 -15.84 19.77 -9.21
N GLU A 33 -15.59 20.72 -10.11
CA GLU A 33 -16.38 20.87 -11.34
C GLU A 33 -16.28 19.64 -12.25
N CYS A 34 -15.07 19.09 -12.42
CA CYS A 34 -14.88 17.85 -13.16
C CYS A 34 -15.57 16.67 -12.47
N GLY A 35 -15.49 16.58 -11.14
CA GLY A 35 -16.19 15.57 -10.34
C GLY A 35 -17.70 15.60 -10.57
N ILE A 36 -18.32 16.77 -10.57
CA ILE A 36 -19.76 16.93 -10.87
C ILE A 36 -20.10 16.37 -12.25
N LYS A 37 -19.33 16.75 -13.28
CA LYS A 37 -19.57 16.29 -14.66
C LYS A 37 -19.40 14.79 -14.81
N ILE A 38 -18.39 14.21 -14.17
CA ILE A 38 -18.15 12.75 -14.17
C ILE A 38 -19.33 12.03 -13.51
N LEU A 39 -19.77 12.46 -12.33
CA LEU A 39 -20.89 11.83 -11.63
C LEU A 39 -22.23 11.98 -12.38
N GLN A 40 -22.46 13.11 -13.04
CA GLN A 40 -23.63 13.31 -13.91
C GLN A 40 -23.62 12.34 -15.09
N PHE A 41 -22.49 12.22 -15.77
CA PHE A 41 -22.30 11.25 -16.87
C PHE A 41 -22.54 9.81 -16.42
N MET A 42 -21.99 9.42 -15.25
CA MET A 42 -22.22 8.09 -14.69
C MET A 42 -23.68 7.83 -14.36
N LYS A 43 -24.35 8.80 -13.75
CA LYS A 43 -25.76 8.68 -13.39
C LYS A 43 -26.61 8.43 -14.64
N GLU A 44 -26.34 9.15 -15.73
CA GLU A 44 -27.03 8.96 -17.00
C GLU A 44 -26.91 7.50 -17.49
N ILE A 45 -25.71 6.93 -17.45
CA ILE A 45 -25.47 5.55 -17.90
C ILE A 45 -26.05 4.52 -16.93
N ALA A 46 -25.75 4.65 -15.64
CA ALA A 46 -26.11 3.66 -14.62
C ALA A 46 -27.62 3.64 -14.34
N SER A 47 -28.31 4.78 -14.49
CA SER A 47 -29.76 4.87 -14.25
C SER A 47 -30.60 3.98 -15.17
N ILE A 48 -30.04 3.53 -16.31
CA ILE A 48 -30.68 2.59 -17.21
C ILE A 48 -30.90 1.23 -16.52
N GLU A 49 -29.96 0.81 -15.68
CA GLU A 49 -30.00 -0.49 -15.00
C GLU A 49 -30.57 -0.37 -13.58
N ASN A 50 -30.21 0.70 -12.87
CA ASN A 50 -30.71 0.96 -11.53
C ASN A 50 -30.84 2.48 -11.30
N PRO A 51 -32.07 3.05 -11.33
CA PRO A 51 -32.27 4.49 -11.20
C PRO A 51 -32.04 5.01 -9.78
N ASP A 52 -32.10 4.15 -8.77
CA ASP A 52 -32.08 4.54 -7.36
C ASP A 52 -30.70 4.41 -6.71
N ARG A 53 -29.78 3.65 -7.32
CA ARG A 53 -28.44 3.41 -6.76
C ARG A 53 -27.39 3.23 -7.85
N VAL A 54 -26.21 3.82 -7.63
CA VAL A 54 -25.01 3.61 -8.44
C VAL A 54 -23.90 3.12 -7.54
N ASP A 55 -23.45 1.88 -7.74
CA ASP A 55 -22.33 1.30 -7.03
C ASP A 55 -21.04 1.53 -7.83
N LEU A 56 -20.06 2.20 -7.22
CA LEU A 56 -18.81 2.57 -7.86
C LEU A 56 -17.62 1.96 -7.12
N ALA A 57 -16.78 1.22 -7.83
CA ALA A 57 -15.46 0.83 -7.36
C ALA A 57 -14.50 2.01 -7.60
N VAL A 58 -14.32 2.82 -6.56
CA VAL A 58 -13.46 4.01 -6.55
C VAL A 58 -12.37 3.81 -5.50
N ARG A 59 -11.16 4.23 -5.83
CA ARG A 59 -10.03 4.21 -4.90
C ARG A 59 -10.19 5.31 -3.84
N GLU A 60 -10.13 4.93 -2.56
CA GLU A 60 -10.52 5.78 -1.42
C GLU A 60 -9.70 7.07 -1.26
N ASP A 61 -8.45 7.11 -1.73
CA ASP A 61 -7.53 8.25 -1.63
C ASP A 61 -7.57 9.17 -2.88
N THR A 62 -8.66 9.13 -3.65
CA THR A 62 -8.84 9.97 -4.85
C THR A 62 -9.75 11.17 -4.57
N ASP A 63 -9.52 12.26 -5.31
CA ASP A 63 -10.38 13.45 -5.28
C ASP A 63 -11.87 13.09 -5.57
N LEU A 64 -12.10 12.05 -6.39
CA LEU A 64 -13.45 11.56 -6.68
C LEU A 64 -14.07 10.86 -5.46
N ALA A 65 -13.33 10.01 -4.74
CA ALA A 65 -13.84 9.34 -3.54
C ALA A 65 -14.18 10.36 -2.44
N GLU A 66 -13.30 11.35 -2.22
CA GLU A 66 -13.56 12.44 -1.29
C GLU A 66 -14.84 13.19 -1.66
N PHE A 67 -14.97 13.56 -2.94
CA PHE A 67 -16.15 14.27 -3.42
C PHE A 67 -17.45 13.45 -3.33
N ILE A 68 -17.40 12.15 -3.60
CA ILE A 68 -18.55 11.25 -3.41
C ILE A 68 -18.97 11.23 -1.93
N GLY A 69 -18.00 11.18 -1.01
CA GLY A 69 -18.25 11.26 0.43
C GLY A 69 -18.93 12.57 0.85
N GLU A 70 -18.48 13.72 0.32
CA GLU A 70 -19.12 15.03 0.57
C GLU A 70 -20.59 15.07 0.12
N LEU A 71 -20.94 14.34 -0.94
CA LEU A 71 -22.30 14.26 -1.46
C LEU A 71 -23.20 13.26 -0.72
N GLY A 72 -22.67 12.59 0.32
CA GLY A 72 -23.39 11.60 1.11
C GLY A 72 -23.29 10.17 0.59
N GLY A 73 -22.36 9.89 -0.32
CA GLY A 73 -22.02 8.53 -0.72
C GLY A 73 -21.46 7.73 0.46
N THR A 74 -21.81 6.46 0.55
CA THR A 74 -21.37 5.56 1.62
C THR A 74 -20.43 4.50 1.06
N SER A 75 -19.29 4.28 1.70
CA SER A 75 -18.44 3.11 1.44
C SER A 75 -19.01 1.87 2.14
N TYR A 76 -18.72 0.69 1.58
CA TYR A 76 -18.97 -0.60 2.20
C TYR A 76 -17.72 -1.49 2.05
N ASP A 77 -17.68 -2.58 2.79
CA ASP A 77 -16.49 -3.42 2.91
C ASP A 77 -15.97 -3.88 1.54
N THR A 78 -14.69 -3.62 1.29
CA THR A 78 -13.99 -4.02 0.09
C THR A 78 -13.13 -5.25 0.35
N TYR A 79 -12.87 -6.03 -0.70
CA TYR A 79 -12.04 -7.22 -0.58
C TYR A 79 -10.59 -6.86 -0.27
N GLY A 80 -10.08 -7.34 0.87
CA GLY A 80 -8.69 -7.17 1.26
C GLY A 80 -7.75 -8.09 0.46
N TRP A 81 -6.96 -7.51 -0.45
CA TRP A 81 -6.01 -8.28 -1.25
C TRP A 81 -4.95 -8.99 -0.40
N GLN A 82 -4.74 -10.27 -0.71
CA GLN A 82 -3.67 -11.09 -0.15
C GLN A 82 -2.50 -11.16 -1.13
N VAL A 83 -1.37 -10.58 -0.75
CA VAL A 83 -0.15 -10.57 -1.56
C VAL A 83 0.90 -11.44 -0.90
N LYS A 84 1.56 -12.27 -1.71
CA LYS A 84 2.72 -13.05 -1.31
C LYS A 84 3.90 -12.67 -2.20
N VAL A 85 5.05 -12.43 -1.59
CA VAL A 85 6.33 -12.30 -2.30
C VAL A 85 6.95 -13.70 -2.40
N PRO A 86 7.02 -14.34 -3.59
CA PRO A 86 7.48 -15.73 -3.70
C PRO A 86 8.95 -15.91 -3.33
N ASP A 87 9.80 -14.96 -3.74
CA ASP A 87 11.21 -14.88 -3.36
C ASP A 87 11.48 -13.54 -2.68
N LEU A 88 11.53 -13.56 -1.35
CA LEU A 88 11.74 -12.36 -0.56
C LEU A 88 13.16 -11.81 -0.67
N LYS A 89 14.16 -12.65 -0.95
CA LYS A 89 15.55 -12.20 -1.11
C LYS A 89 15.66 -11.37 -2.39
N ILE A 90 15.18 -11.90 -3.50
CA ILE A 90 15.20 -11.21 -4.80
C ILE A 90 14.39 -9.91 -4.73
N TYR A 91 13.24 -9.92 -4.06
CA TYR A 91 12.45 -8.70 -3.87
C TYR A 91 13.21 -7.63 -3.11
N LEU A 92 13.81 -7.97 -1.96
CA LEU A 92 14.59 -7.03 -1.15
C LEU A 92 15.83 -6.53 -1.90
N GLU A 93 16.48 -7.38 -2.70
CA GLU A 93 17.58 -6.98 -3.58
C GLU A 93 17.13 -5.96 -4.65
N LYS A 94 15.93 -6.13 -5.21
CA LYS A 94 15.35 -5.19 -6.18
C LYS A 94 14.98 -3.85 -5.57
N ILE A 95 14.41 -3.84 -4.37
CA ILE A 95 14.01 -2.60 -3.69
C ILE A 95 15.14 -1.98 -2.85
N LYS A 96 16.32 -2.63 -2.78
CA LYS A 96 17.49 -2.13 -2.04
C LYS A 96 17.78 -0.64 -2.29
N PRO A 97 17.81 -0.12 -3.54
CA PRO A 97 18.08 1.29 -3.77
C PRO A 97 17.05 2.22 -3.11
N ILE A 98 15.78 1.79 -3.03
CA ILE A 98 14.71 2.53 -2.36
C ILE A 98 14.94 2.55 -0.85
N LEU A 99 15.31 1.41 -0.27
CA LEU A 99 15.62 1.29 1.17
C LEU A 99 16.83 2.15 1.55
N GLU A 100 17.90 2.14 0.76
CA GLU A 100 19.08 2.97 0.97
C GLU A 100 18.76 4.46 0.83
N ASN A 101 17.93 4.84 -0.14
CA ASN A 101 17.47 6.22 -0.29
C ASN A 101 16.64 6.67 0.92
N ARG A 102 15.76 5.81 1.46
CA ARG A 102 15.00 6.12 2.69
C ARG A 102 15.92 6.33 3.88
N ILE A 103 16.92 5.48 4.06
CA ILE A 103 17.94 5.62 5.11
C ILE A 103 18.73 6.91 4.96
N HIS A 104 19.19 7.22 3.74
CA HIS A 104 19.93 8.45 3.45
C HIS A 104 19.15 9.72 3.80
N ASN A 105 17.83 9.72 3.56
CA ASN A 105 16.96 10.86 3.86
C ASN A 105 16.37 10.82 5.30
N SER A 106 17.01 10.12 6.22
CA SER A 106 16.58 9.97 7.62
C SER A 106 17.73 10.18 8.59
N ASP A 107 17.43 10.17 9.89
CA ASP A 107 18.45 10.21 10.95
C ASP A 107 19.40 8.99 10.96
N PHE A 108 19.09 7.95 10.16
CA PHE A 108 19.90 6.74 10.03
C PHE A 108 20.94 6.77 8.89
N GLN A 109 21.15 7.91 8.20
CA GLN A 109 22.02 8.03 7.02
C GLN A 109 23.44 7.42 7.15
N GLY A 110 23.98 7.33 8.37
CA GLY A 110 25.32 6.80 8.66
C GLY A 110 25.32 5.39 9.27
N ILE A 111 24.18 4.72 9.35
CA ILE A 111 24.02 3.49 10.14
C ILE A 111 24.97 2.37 9.67
N THR A 112 25.60 1.71 10.64
CA THR A 112 26.50 0.58 10.41
C THR A 112 26.19 -0.53 11.40
N GLN A 113 25.13 -1.30 11.12
CA GLN A 113 24.68 -2.40 11.97
C GLN A 113 23.85 -3.40 11.17
N ASP A 114 23.62 -4.57 11.74
CA ASP A 114 22.64 -5.53 11.22
C ASP A 114 21.24 -5.18 11.72
N LEU A 115 20.27 -5.19 10.82
CA LEU A 115 18.84 -5.24 11.16
C LEU A 115 18.31 -6.66 10.89
N LYS A 116 17.83 -7.32 11.94
CA LYS A 116 17.36 -8.72 11.90
C LYS A 116 15.86 -8.78 11.97
N ILE A 117 15.23 -9.20 10.88
CA ILE A 117 13.77 -9.31 10.74
C ILE A 117 13.41 -10.78 10.65
N SER A 118 12.51 -11.29 11.48
CA SER A 118 12.10 -12.69 11.46
C SER A 118 10.64 -12.88 11.14
N ASN A 119 10.36 -13.89 10.31
CA ASN A 119 9.01 -14.39 10.09
C ASN A 119 8.68 -15.68 10.87
N TYR A 120 9.43 -15.96 11.94
CA TYR A 120 9.43 -17.20 12.74
C TYR A 120 9.92 -18.46 12.02
N ARG A 121 10.00 -18.47 10.68
CA ARG A 121 10.57 -19.58 9.90
C ARG A 121 11.94 -19.25 9.32
N THR A 122 12.16 -17.97 9.04
CA THR A 122 13.33 -17.43 8.37
C THR A 122 13.66 -16.09 8.99
N THR A 123 14.95 -15.83 9.16
CA THR A 123 15.49 -14.55 9.59
C THR A 123 16.15 -13.88 8.39
N ILE A 124 15.69 -12.67 8.08
CA ILE A 124 16.28 -11.74 7.12
C ILE A 124 17.30 -10.91 7.90
N ILE A 125 18.50 -10.78 7.36
CA ILE A 125 19.54 -9.91 7.90
C ILE A 125 19.89 -8.89 6.84
N LEU A 126 19.60 -7.62 7.13
CA LEU A 126 20.04 -6.48 6.34
C LEU A 126 21.27 -5.89 7.03
N SER A 127 22.45 -6.08 6.44
CA SER A 127 23.70 -5.56 7.01
C SER A 127 23.99 -4.18 6.42
N PHE A 128 23.91 -3.14 7.24
CA PHE A 128 24.23 -1.78 6.83
C PHE A 128 25.70 -1.43 7.08
N ASN A 129 26.27 -0.66 6.17
CA ASN A 129 27.59 -0.05 6.30
C ASN A 129 27.51 1.38 5.75
N LYS A 130 27.68 2.38 6.62
CA LYS A 130 27.55 3.81 6.29
C LYS A 130 26.27 4.13 5.51
N GLY A 131 25.13 3.64 5.99
CA GLY A 131 23.82 3.87 5.36
C GLY A 131 23.47 2.98 4.17
N GLN A 132 24.42 2.17 3.67
CA GLN A 132 24.20 1.28 2.52
C GLN A 132 24.04 -0.18 2.94
N ILE A 133 23.17 -0.91 2.26
CA ILE A 133 22.95 -2.34 2.47
C ILE A 133 24.09 -3.11 1.81
N SER A 134 25.08 -3.50 2.60
CA SER A 134 26.23 -4.28 2.15
C SER A 134 25.84 -5.72 1.78
N THR A 135 24.96 -6.36 2.56
CA THR A 135 24.48 -7.72 2.30
C THR A 135 23.03 -7.92 2.73
N ILE A 136 22.33 -8.82 2.02
CA ILE A 136 21.01 -9.33 2.36
C ILE A 136 21.13 -10.84 2.52
N LYS A 137 20.93 -11.34 3.74
CA LYS A 137 21.03 -12.78 4.05
C LYS A 137 19.69 -13.33 4.53
N MET A 138 19.41 -14.57 4.14
CA MET A 138 18.23 -15.32 4.54
C MET A 138 18.66 -16.57 5.29
N GLU A 139 18.29 -16.70 6.55
CA GLU A 139 18.64 -17.84 7.39
C GLU A 139 17.38 -18.61 7.80
N LYS A 140 17.27 -19.86 7.35
CA LYS A 140 16.18 -20.76 7.73
C LYS A 140 16.42 -21.30 9.14
N ARG A 141 15.99 -20.54 10.15
CA ARG A 141 16.00 -20.96 11.56
C ARG A 141 14.88 -20.29 12.33
N TYR A 142 14.36 -20.99 13.34
CA TYR A 142 13.50 -20.36 14.33
C TYR A 142 14.34 -19.38 15.15
N PRO A 143 13.96 -18.10 15.22
CA PRO A 143 14.74 -17.10 15.96
C PRO A 143 14.68 -17.39 17.46
N LYS A 144 15.80 -17.20 18.19
CA LYS A 144 15.71 -17.07 19.65
C LYS A 144 14.94 -15.79 19.99
N GLU A 145 14.17 -15.80 21.09
CA GLU A 145 13.23 -14.72 21.37
C GLU A 145 13.88 -13.32 21.47
N THR A 146 15.15 -13.25 21.85
CA THR A 146 15.91 -12.00 22.06
C THR A 146 16.80 -11.58 20.89
N SER A 147 16.93 -12.39 19.83
CA SER A 147 17.98 -12.19 18.81
C SER A 147 17.57 -11.37 17.58
N CYS A 148 16.31 -10.95 17.45
CA CYS A 148 15.83 -10.21 16.28
C CYS A 148 15.21 -8.88 16.69
N ASP A 149 15.34 -7.91 15.79
CA ASP A 149 14.91 -6.53 15.95
C ASP A 149 13.43 -6.36 15.60
N LEU A 150 12.96 -7.12 14.62
CA LEU A 150 11.56 -7.20 14.22
C LEU A 150 11.12 -8.67 14.07
N LYS A 151 9.89 -8.98 14.52
CA LYS A 151 9.27 -10.30 14.44
C LYS A 151 7.81 -10.16 14.06
N LEU A 152 7.42 -10.83 12.98
CA LEU A 152 6.08 -10.77 12.41
C LEU A 152 5.69 -12.13 11.82
N PRO A 153 4.46 -12.63 11.97
CA PRO A 153 4.03 -13.83 11.26
C PRO A 153 4.12 -13.66 9.74
N GLY A 154 4.46 -14.74 9.02
CA GLY A 154 4.94 -14.65 7.64
C GLY A 154 4.03 -13.96 6.62
N SER A 155 2.72 -14.15 6.67
CA SER A 155 1.78 -13.45 5.77
C SER A 155 1.68 -11.96 6.09
N ILE A 156 1.79 -11.59 7.36
CA ILE A 156 1.70 -10.20 7.84
C ILE A 156 2.99 -9.42 7.57
N LEU A 157 4.13 -10.10 7.45
CA LEU A 157 5.39 -9.46 7.04
C LEU A 157 5.24 -8.75 5.68
N PHE A 158 4.49 -9.33 4.73
CA PHE A 158 4.28 -8.70 3.42
C PHE A 158 3.44 -7.43 3.52
N LYS A 159 2.49 -7.37 4.46
CA LYS A 159 1.69 -6.17 4.72
C LYS A 159 2.56 -5.00 5.17
N LEU A 160 3.60 -5.27 5.96
CA LEU A 160 4.59 -4.25 6.35
C LEU A 160 5.51 -3.88 5.17
N ILE A 161 6.18 -4.87 4.57
CA ILE A 161 7.22 -4.62 3.55
C ILE A 161 6.66 -3.88 2.33
N LEU A 162 5.40 -4.16 1.97
CA LEU A 162 4.72 -3.51 0.86
C LEU A 162 4.07 -2.16 1.25
N GLY A 163 4.17 -1.72 2.51
CA GLY A 163 3.60 -0.46 2.98
C GLY A 163 2.08 -0.46 3.23
N ASP A 164 1.38 -1.59 3.06
CA ASP A 164 -0.08 -1.66 3.28
C ASP A 164 -0.47 -1.42 4.75
N ARG A 165 0.38 -1.86 5.69
CA ARG A 165 0.17 -1.64 7.13
C ARG A 165 1.47 -1.28 7.81
N SER A 166 1.44 -0.23 8.64
CA SER A 166 2.51 0.09 9.58
C SER A 166 2.68 -1.01 10.64
N PHE A 167 3.85 -1.06 11.28
CA PHE A 167 4.06 -1.98 12.40
C PHE A 167 3.06 -1.73 13.54
N LYS A 168 2.72 -0.46 13.80
CA LYS A 168 1.75 -0.08 14.84
C LYS A 168 0.36 -0.67 14.59
N GLU A 169 -0.14 -0.60 13.35
CA GLU A 169 -1.42 -1.21 12.96
C GLU A 169 -1.37 -2.72 13.07
N ILE A 170 -0.26 -3.33 12.63
CA ILE A 170 -0.06 -4.78 12.76
C ILE A 170 -0.09 -5.21 14.23
N LYS A 171 0.64 -4.53 15.11
CA LYS A 171 0.71 -4.85 16.55
C LYS A 171 -0.63 -4.68 17.27
N HIS A 172 -1.49 -3.80 16.77
CA HIS A 172 -2.84 -3.65 17.32
C HIS A 172 -3.62 -4.97 17.21
N ILE A 173 -3.49 -5.65 16.06
CA ILE A 173 -4.22 -6.87 15.70
C ILE A 173 -3.47 -8.14 16.14
N MET A 174 -2.16 -8.19 15.90
CA MET A 174 -1.31 -9.36 16.11
C MET A 174 -0.39 -9.15 17.30
N LYS A 175 -0.74 -9.71 18.47
CA LYS A 175 0.06 -9.57 19.71
C LYS A 175 1.44 -10.21 19.63
N ASP A 176 1.60 -11.20 18.75
CA ASP A 176 2.89 -11.83 18.49
C ASP A 176 3.85 -10.91 17.74
N ALA A 177 3.35 -9.85 17.08
CA ALA A 177 4.21 -8.85 16.45
C ALA A 177 5.07 -8.12 17.49
N LYS A 178 6.39 -8.28 17.39
CA LYS A 178 7.35 -7.67 18.30
C LYS A 178 8.38 -6.88 17.51
N VAL A 179 8.68 -5.68 17.98
CA VAL A 179 9.80 -4.87 17.53
C VAL A 179 10.56 -4.42 18.78
N LYS A 180 11.88 -4.35 18.72
CA LYS A 180 12.66 -3.73 19.78
C LYS A 180 12.45 -2.22 19.76
N TYR A 181 12.52 -1.61 20.94
CA TYR A 181 12.28 -0.17 21.08
C TYR A 181 13.24 0.65 20.21
N GLU A 182 14.53 0.30 20.23
CA GLU A 182 15.59 0.92 19.44
C GLU A 182 15.46 0.70 17.92
N SER A 183 14.60 -0.22 17.49
CA SER A 183 14.39 -0.56 16.08
C SER A 183 13.07 -0.05 15.52
N CYS A 184 12.19 0.56 16.33
CA CYS A 184 10.90 1.07 15.87
C CYS A 184 11.07 2.07 14.72
N GLU A 185 11.88 3.10 14.93
CA GLU A 185 12.02 4.22 14.00
C GLU A 185 12.64 3.78 12.67
N ILE A 186 13.69 2.94 12.70
CA ILE A 186 14.30 2.44 11.47
C ILE A 186 13.36 1.52 10.68
N VAL A 187 12.49 0.75 11.36
CA VAL A 187 11.48 -0.07 10.69
C VAL A 187 10.47 0.82 9.95
N ASP A 188 10.02 1.91 10.58
CA ASP A 188 9.10 2.86 9.94
C ASP A 188 9.78 3.63 8.79
N VAL A 189 11.08 3.93 8.89
CA VAL A 189 11.86 4.52 7.78
C VAL A 189 12.00 3.56 6.61
N LEU A 190 12.31 2.28 6.86
CA LEU A 190 12.53 1.30 5.80
C LEU A 190 11.22 0.87 5.12
N PHE A 191 10.17 0.69 5.90
CA PHE A 191 8.87 0.18 5.46
C PHE A 191 7.75 1.12 5.93
N PRO A 192 7.73 2.37 5.42
CA PRO A 192 6.68 3.33 5.76
C PRO A 192 5.32 2.80 5.29
N LYS A 193 4.26 3.24 5.97
CA LYS A 193 2.91 3.06 5.46
C LYS A 193 2.74 3.90 4.20
N GLU A 194 2.20 3.28 3.17
CA GLU A 194 1.90 3.87 1.86
C GLU A 194 0.45 3.50 1.48
N ASN A 195 -0.13 4.24 0.53
CA ASN A 195 -1.39 3.84 -0.09
C ASN A 195 -1.12 2.71 -1.09
N SER A 196 -0.89 1.50 -0.57
CA SER A 196 -0.55 0.31 -1.36
C SER A 196 -1.79 -0.49 -1.74
N TYR A 197 -2.16 -0.46 -3.01
CA TYR A 197 -3.29 -1.18 -3.56
C TYR A 197 -2.96 -1.72 -4.95
N PRO A 198 -3.50 -2.88 -5.36
CA PRO A 198 -3.48 -3.29 -6.75
C PRO A 198 -4.51 -2.48 -7.52
N ASP A 199 -4.09 -1.93 -8.67
CA ASP A 199 -4.94 -1.08 -9.50
C ASP A 199 -5.88 -1.88 -10.41
N THR A 200 -5.82 -3.21 -10.41
CA THR A 200 -6.60 -4.07 -11.31
C THR A 200 -7.03 -5.37 -10.62
N TYR A 201 -8.26 -5.80 -10.91
CA TYR A 201 -8.73 -7.16 -10.68
C TYR A 201 -8.19 -8.08 -11.80
N TYR A 202 -7.69 -9.26 -11.45
CA TYR A 202 -7.25 -10.32 -12.38
C TYR A 202 -8.00 -11.62 -12.08
#